data_AF-A0A7L1HAC5-F1
#
_entry.id   AF-A0A7L1HAC5-F1
#
_cell.length_a   1.000
_cell.length_b   1.000
_cell.length_c   1.000
_cell.angle_alpha   90.00
_cell.angle_beta   90.00
_cell.angle_gamma   90.00
#
_symmetry.space_group_name_H-M   'P 1'
#
loop_
_entity.id
_entity.type
_entity.pdbx_description
1 polymer ?
#
loop_
_entity_poly.entity_id
_entity_poly.type
_entity_poly.pdbx_seq_one_letter_code
_entity_poly.pdbx_strand_id
1 'polypeptide(L)'
;EDINCIAVDWKDGAKGTYVSAVNNIRVIGAEVAYFLKVLQDNFRHSLRKIHLIGHSLGAHTAGETGRRMQGIRRITGLDPAGPYFEGTPPEVRLDPSDANFVDVIHSNAAHFPAIGLGIYNKSGHLDFYPNGGTVMPGCTNLIP
;
A
#
# COMPACT_ATOMS: atom_id res chain seq x y z
N GLU A 1 -4.05 -8.77 20.84
CA GLU A 1 -3.90 -7.35 21.25
C GLU A 1 -5.28 -6.69 21.22
N ASP A 2 -5.47 -5.65 22.03
CA ASP A 2 -6.72 -4.88 22.06
C ASP A 2 -6.60 -3.70 21.08
N ILE A 3 -7.26 -3.83 19.91
CA ILE A 3 -7.11 -2.91 18.78
C ILE A 3 -8.45 -2.70 18.07
N ASN A 4 -8.59 -1.53 17.44
CA ASN A 4 -9.66 -1.29 16.46
C ASN A 4 -9.17 -1.71 15.08
N CYS A 5 -9.76 -2.77 14.51
CA CYS A 5 -9.45 -3.24 13.17
C CYS A 5 -10.55 -2.83 12.20
N ILE A 6 -10.22 -2.00 11.20
CA ILE A 6 -11.18 -1.47 10.22
C ILE A 6 -10.78 -1.99 8.84
N ALA A 7 -11.67 -2.77 8.22
CA ALA A 7 -11.49 -3.23 6.85
C ALA A 7 -12.11 -2.21 5.87
N VAL A 8 -11.31 -1.72 4.93
CA VAL A 8 -11.75 -0.80 3.88
C VAL A 8 -12.16 -1.63 2.66
N ASP A 9 -13.46 -1.89 2.50
CA ASP A 9 -13.99 -2.55 1.29
C ASP A 9 -14.16 -1.52 0.17
N TRP A 10 -13.42 -1.73 -0.92
CA TRP A 10 -13.50 -0.93 -2.15
C TRP A 10 -13.68 -1.82 -3.38
N LYS A 11 -14.25 -3.03 -3.21
CA LYS A 11 -14.40 -4.04 -4.26
C LYS A 11 -15.00 -3.49 -5.56
N ASP A 12 -15.96 -2.57 -5.45
CA ASP A 12 -16.64 -2.02 -6.62
C ASP A 12 -15.73 -1.06 -7.41
N GLY A 13 -14.85 -0.33 -6.71
CA GLY A 13 -13.80 0.46 -7.34
C GLY A 13 -12.64 -0.38 -7.89
N ALA A 14 -12.48 -1.62 -7.43
CA ALA A 14 -11.49 -2.57 -7.94
C ALA A 14 -11.97 -3.33 -9.20
N LYS A 15 -13.28 -3.36 -9.46
CA LYS A 15 -13.87 -4.02 -10.64
C LYS A 15 -13.55 -3.26 -11.93
N GLY A 16 -13.60 -3.98 -13.05
CA GLY A 16 -13.40 -3.42 -14.38
C GLY A 16 -11.96 -3.63 -14.86
N THR A 17 -11.38 -2.61 -15.50
CA THR A 17 -10.01 -2.70 -16.00
C THR A 17 -8.99 -2.40 -14.91
N TYR A 18 -7.80 -3.01 -14.99
CA TYR A 18 -6.71 -2.71 -14.06
C TYR A 18 -6.37 -1.21 -14.05
N VAL A 19 -6.41 -0.55 -15.21
CA VAL A 19 -6.19 0.90 -15.34
C VAL A 19 -7.22 1.71 -14.55
N SER A 20 -8.50 1.31 -14.58
CA SER A 20 -9.54 1.94 -13.77
C SER A 20 -9.26 1.76 -12.28
N ALA A 21 -8.91 0.54 -11.85
CA ALA A 21 -8.59 0.25 -10.45
C ALA A 21 -7.38 1.07 -9.95
N VAL A 22 -6.30 1.17 -10.76
CA VAL A 22 -5.13 2.02 -10.48
C VAL A 22 -5.51 3.48 -10.27
N ASN A 23 -6.44 4.03 -11.06
CA ASN A 23 -6.87 5.41 -10.87
C ASN A 23 -7.78 5.57 -9.64
N ASN A 24 -8.64 4.59 -9.38
CA ASN A 24 -9.61 4.62 -8.29
C ASN A 24 -8.94 4.64 -6.90
N ILE A 25 -7.76 4.04 -6.73
CA ILE A 25 -7.04 4.09 -5.45
C ILE A 25 -6.75 5.51 -4.96
N ARG A 26 -6.68 6.50 -5.86
CA ARG A 26 -6.51 7.91 -5.49
C ARG A 26 -7.73 8.45 -4.75
N VAL A 27 -8.92 8.03 -5.18
CA VAL A 27 -10.20 8.38 -4.52
C VAL A 27 -10.29 7.64 -3.19
N ILE A 28 -10.01 6.33 -3.17
CA ILE A 28 -10.05 5.55 -1.91
C ILE A 28 -9.07 6.10 -0.88
N GLY A 29 -7.85 6.46 -1.29
CA GLY A 29 -6.86 7.06 -0.41
C GLY A 29 -7.32 8.40 0.18
N ALA A 30 -8.07 9.19 -0.61
CA ALA A 30 -8.69 10.43 -0.16
C ALA A 30 -9.84 10.20 0.84
N GLU A 31 -10.68 9.19 0.61
CA GLU A 31 -11.77 8.82 1.52
C GLU A 31 -11.24 8.32 2.88
N VAL A 32 -10.20 7.48 2.88
CA VAL A 32 -9.56 7.05 4.13
C VAL A 32 -8.90 8.24 4.84
N ALA A 33 -8.25 9.15 4.11
CA ALA A 33 -7.70 10.37 4.69
C ALA A 33 -8.78 11.25 5.33
N TYR A 34 -9.93 11.39 4.66
CA TYR A 34 -11.08 12.12 5.19
C TYR A 34 -11.64 11.47 6.46
N PHE A 35 -11.77 10.14 6.49
CA PHE A 35 -12.17 9.41 7.68
C PHE A 35 -11.20 9.64 8.86
N LEU A 36 -9.88 9.57 8.62
CA LEU A 36 -8.88 9.86 9.66
C LEU A 36 -8.95 11.31 10.14
N LYS A 37 -9.24 12.25 9.24
CA LYS A 37 -9.44 13.66 9.56
C LYS A 37 -10.64 13.85 10.49
N VAL A 38 -11.76 13.19 10.22
CA VAL A 38 -12.94 13.17 11.10
C VAL A 38 -12.60 12.62 12.49
N LEU A 39 -11.82 11.53 12.57
CA LEU A 39 -11.37 10.98 13.85
C LEU A 39 -10.49 11.97 14.63
N GLN A 40 -9.59 12.67 13.94
CA GLN A 40 -8.72 13.66 14.55
C GLN A 40 -9.52 14.87 15.04
N ASP A 41 -10.43 15.41 14.24
CA ASP A 41 -11.14 16.64 14.54
C ASP A 41 -12.22 16.43 15.62
N ASN A 42 -12.97 15.34 15.55
CA ASN A 42 -14.10 15.10 16.47
C ASN A 42 -13.72 14.35 17.74
N PHE A 43 -12.70 13.48 17.68
CA PHE A 43 -12.32 12.61 18.80
C PHE A 43 -10.90 12.83 19.29
N ARG A 44 -10.17 13.80 18.72
CA ARG A 44 -8.76 14.07 19.04
C ARG A 44 -7.88 12.83 18.88
N HIS A 45 -8.26 11.94 17.97
CA HIS A 45 -7.52 10.72 17.72
C HIS A 45 -6.21 11.05 16.99
N SER A 46 -5.07 10.70 17.59
CA SER A 46 -3.76 11.01 17.02
C SER A 46 -3.43 10.09 15.86
N LEU A 47 -2.94 10.65 14.75
CA LEU A 47 -2.39 9.89 13.62
C LEU A 47 -1.19 9.01 14.03
N ARG A 48 -0.51 9.34 15.14
CA ARG A 48 0.54 8.52 15.74
C ARG A 48 0.03 7.22 16.37
N LYS A 49 -1.28 6.97 16.39
CA LYS A 49 -1.88 5.69 16.78
C LYS A 49 -2.41 4.89 15.58
N ILE A 50 -2.35 5.44 14.38
CA ILE A 50 -2.86 4.81 13.16
C ILE A 50 -1.79 3.97 12.50
N HIS A 51 -2.15 2.75 12.09
CA HIS A 51 -1.35 1.88 11.26
C HIS A 51 -2.20 1.47 10.06
N LEU A 52 -1.75 1.83 8.86
CA LEU A 52 -2.40 1.40 7.62
C LEU A 52 -1.67 0.16 7.09
N ILE A 53 -2.44 -0.86 6.71
CA ILE A 53 -1.90 -2.07 6.08
C ILE A 53 -2.56 -2.17 4.71
N GLY A 54 -1.77 -2.14 3.66
CA GLY A 54 -2.24 -2.16 2.28
C GLY A 54 -1.59 -3.29 1.51
N HIS A 55 -2.39 -4.10 0.82
CA HIS A 55 -1.92 -5.20 -0.03
C HIS A 55 -2.10 -4.84 -1.52
N SER A 56 -1.11 -5.14 -2.36
CA SER A 56 -1.16 -4.87 -3.80
C SER A 56 -1.49 -3.40 -4.08
N LEU A 57 -2.54 -3.09 -4.85
CA LEU A 57 -3.04 -1.72 -5.08
C LEU A 57 -3.39 -0.97 -3.78
N GLY A 58 -3.79 -1.70 -2.73
CA GLY A 58 -4.07 -1.15 -1.41
C GLY A 58 -2.84 -0.56 -0.72
N ALA A 59 -1.62 -1.02 -1.04
CA ALA A 59 -0.39 -0.43 -0.51
C ALA A 59 -0.21 1.01 -1.01
N HIS A 60 -0.50 1.26 -2.28
CA HIS A 60 -0.48 2.61 -2.86
C HIS A 60 -1.66 3.45 -2.40
N THR A 61 -2.80 2.83 -2.08
CA THR A 61 -3.91 3.51 -1.41
C THR A 61 -3.49 4.03 -0.03
N ALA A 62 -2.77 3.21 0.75
CA ALA A 62 -2.23 3.61 2.05
C ALA A 62 -1.18 4.74 1.92
N GLY A 63 -0.32 4.68 0.90
CA GLY A 63 0.60 5.76 0.54
C GLY A 63 -0.14 7.07 0.23
N GLU A 64 -1.15 7.02 -0.64
CA GLU A 64 -1.96 8.20 -0.97
C GLU A 64 -2.68 8.79 0.26
N THR A 65 -3.15 7.94 1.18
CA THR A 65 -3.69 8.39 2.48
C THR A 65 -2.61 9.10 3.30
N GLY A 66 -1.43 8.51 3.43
CA GLY A 66 -0.27 9.06 4.13
C GLY A 66 0.15 10.42 3.61
N ARG A 67 0.29 10.54 2.29
CA ARG A 67 0.61 11.78 1.58
C ARG A 67 -0.38 12.91 1.92
N ARG A 68 -1.67 12.58 2.01
CA ARG A 68 -2.76 13.53 2.35
C ARG A 68 -2.84 13.86 3.85
N MET A 69 -2.41 12.95 4.72
CA MET A 69 -2.50 13.04 6.18
C MET A 69 -1.15 12.77 6.84
N GLN A 70 -0.30 13.80 6.84
CA GLN A 70 1.06 13.71 7.38
C GLN A 70 1.08 13.37 8.88
N GLY A 71 2.03 12.51 9.27
CA GLY A 71 2.25 12.11 10.66
C GLY A 71 1.59 10.79 11.09
N ILE A 72 1.06 10.01 10.13
CA ILE A 72 0.66 8.61 10.36
C ILE A 72 1.83 7.82 10.96
N ARG A 73 1.56 7.01 11.98
CA ARG A 73 2.61 6.23 12.68
C ARG A 73 3.31 5.26 11.75
N ARG A 74 2.52 4.45 11.04
CA ARG A 74 3.05 3.32 10.27
C ARG A 74 2.19 3.03 9.04
N ILE A 75 2.86 2.71 7.94
CA ILE A 75 2.25 2.03 6.79
C ILE A 75 3.00 0.72 6.58
N THR A 76 2.27 -0.39 6.42
CA THR A 76 2.84 -1.65 5.95
C THR A 76 2.35 -1.95 4.54
N GLY A 77 3.28 -2.01 3.59
CA GLY A 77 3.02 -2.42 2.22
C GLY A 77 3.21 -3.92 2.05
N LEU A 78 2.14 -4.65 1.77
CA LEU A 78 2.19 -6.08 1.48
C LEU A 78 2.19 -6.28 -0.04
N ASP A 79 3.36 -6.54 -0.58
CA ASP A 79 3.63 -6.75 -2.00
C ASP A 79 3.00 -5.65 -2.89
N PRO A 80 3.43 -4.37 -2.75
CA PRO A 80 2.83 -3.26 -3.47
C PRO A 80 2.85 -3.50 -4.99
N ALA A 81 1.78 -3.16 -5.70
CA ALA A 81 1.65 -3.53 -7.11
C ALA A 81 2.68 -2.83 -8.02
N GLY A 82 3.39 -3.59 -8.84
CA GLY A 82 4.38 -3.11 -9.80
C GLY A 82 3.79 -2.31 -10.97
N PRO A 83 2.85 -2.88 -11.75
CA PRO A 83 2.33 -2.22 -12.93
C PRO A 83 1.70 -0.86 -12.62
N TYR A 84 2.16 0.19 -13.32
CA TYR A 84 1.82 1.61 -13.15
C TYR A 84 2.42 2.35 -11.94
N PHE A 85 3.23 1.68 -11.10
CA PHE A 85 3.86 2.30 -9.92
C PHE A 85 5.39 2.10 -9.85
N GLU A 86 5.91 1.00 -10.40
CA GLU A 86 7.35 0.75 -10.47
C GLU A 86 8.05 1.89 -11.22
N GLY A 87 9.04 2.53 -10.58
CA GLY A 87 9.80 3.63 -11.17
C GLY A 87 9.05 4.97 -11.26
N THR A 88 7.82 5.08 -10.77
CA THR A 88 7.11 6.37 -10.74
C THR A 88 7.62 7.27 -9.61
N PRO A 89 7.38 8.59 -9.70
CA PRO A 89 7.65 9.52 -8.61
C PRO A 89 6.94 9.15 -7.29
N PRO A 90 7.49 9.53 -6.13
CA PRO A 90 6.90 9.26 -4.81
C PRO A 90 5.43 9.67 -4.68
N GLU A 91 4.99 10.71 -5.39
CA GLU A 91 3.62 11.22 -5.31
C GLU A 91 2.56 10.26 -5.88
N VAL A 92 2.99 9.24 -6.62
CA VAL A 92 2.11 8.29 -7.32
C VAL A 92 2.07 6.93 -6.62
N ARG A 93 3.09 6.58 -5.83
CA ARG A 93 3.27 5.24 -5.25
C ARG A 93 3.43 5.31 -3.73
N LEU A 94 3.59 4.15 -3.11
CA LEU A 94 4.00 4.08 -1.71
C LEU A 94 5.46 4.52 -1.61
N ASP A 95 5.76 5.35 -0.62
CA ASP A 95 7.09 5.89 -0.39
C ASP A 95 7.37 6.06 1.12
N PRO A 96 8.64 6.03 1.58
CA PRO A 96 8.95 6.23 2.99
C PRO A 96 8.41 7.55 3.55
N SER A 97 8.24 8.59 2.73
CA SER A 97 7.69 9.88 3.18
C SER A 97 6.21 9.86 3.56
N ASP A 98 5.46 8.80 3.25
CA ASP A 98 4.02 8.73 3.49
C ASP A 98 3.65 8.48 4.97
N ALA A 99 4.59 8.02 5.79
CA ALA A 99 4.39 7.83 7.22
C ALA A 99 5.70 7.95 8.00
N ASN A 100 5.60 8.08 9.33
CA ASN A 100 6.79 8.11 10.20
C ASN A 100 7.61 6.81 10.12
N PHE A 101 6.98 5.71 9.73
CA PHE A 101 7.64 4.44 9.46
C PHE A 101 6.87 3.68 8.37
N VAL A 102 7.60 3.12 7.42
CA VAL A 102 7.04 2.36 6.30
C VAL A 102 7.83 1.08 6.19
N ASP A 103 7.16 -0.05 6.29
CA ASP A 103 7.78 -1.35 6.12
C ASP A 103 7.08 -2.14 5.01
N VAL A 104 7.86 -2.75 4.15
CA VAL A 104 7.34 -3.36 2.92
C VAL A 104 7.80 -4.80 2.83
N ILE A 105 6.89 -5.70 2.46
CA ILE A 105 7.18 -7.10 2.22
C ILE A 105 7.00 -7.35 0.73
N HIS A 106 8.05 -7.80 0.05
CA HIS A 106 8.05 -8.17 -1.36
C HIS A 106 7.98 -9.69 -1.46
N SER A 107 6.94 -10.23 -2.09
CA SER A 107 6.74 -11.68 -2.21
C SER A 107 6.43 -12.15 -3.63
N ASN A 108 6.12 -11.23 -4.54
CA ASN A 108 5.97 -11.49 -5.97
C ASN A 108 6.59 -10.35 -6.79
N ALA A 109 7.72 -9.82 -6.32
CA ALA A 109 8.47 -8.78 -7.00
C ALA A 109 9.12 -9.32 -8.27
N ALA A 110 9.08 -8.55 -9.35
CA ALA A 110 9.79 -8.92 -10.57
C ALA A 110 10.32 -7.70 -11.30
N HIS A 111 11.50 -7.88 -11.91
CA HIS A 111 12.06 -6.96 -12.89
C HIS A 111 12.18 -7.71 -14.22
N PHE A 112 11.90 -7.04 -15.34
CA PHE A 112 11.97 -7.67 -16.66
C PHE A 112 13.34 -8.36 -16.86
N PRO A 113 13.40 -9.64 -17.29
CA PRO A 113 12.34 -10.46 -17.91
C PRO A 113 11.55 -11.37 -16.95
N ALA A 114 11.73 -11.25 -15.63
CA ALA A 114 10.98 -12.04 -14.66
C ALA A 114 9.50 -11.64 -14.63
N ILE A 115 8.65 -12.59 -14.21
CA ILE A 115 7.21 -12.41 -14.12
C ILE A 115 6.83 -12.27 -12.65
N GLY A 116 6.10 -11.19 -12.32
CA GLY A 116 5.63 -10.88 -10.98
C GLY A 116 4.73 -9.65 -11.00
N LEU A 117 3.94 -9.47 -9.94
CA LEU A 117 2.96 -8.38 -9.84
C LEU A 117 3.35 -7.31 -8.84
N GLY A 118 4.37 -7.54 -8.02
CA GLY A 118 4.87 -6.60 -7.03
C GLY A 118 5.98 -5.70 -7.59
N ILE A 119 6.14 -4.52 -7.00
CA ILE A 119 7.33 -3.69 -7.21
C ILE A 119 8.59 -4.43 -6.76
N TYR A 120 9.68 -4.24 -7.48
CA TYR A 120 10.99 -4.74 -7.09
C TYR A 120 11.78 -3.70 -6.30
N ASN A 121 11.67 -2.43 -6.71
CA ASN A 121 12.37 -1.35 -6.04
C ASN A 121 11.82 -1.14 -4.62
N LYS A 122 12.72 -0.69 -3.76
CA LYS A 122 12.40 -0.33 -2.38
C LYS A 122 11.38 0.80 -2.33
N SER A 123 10.43 0.68 -1.41
CA SER A 123 9.41 1.70 -1.15
C SER A 123 9.16 1.94 0.34
N GLY A 124 9.92 1.26 1.21
CA GLY A 124 9.86 1.41 2.65
C GLY A 124 11.12 2.03 3.27
N HIS A 125 11.02 2.33 4.56
CA HIS A 125 12.19 2.48 5.42
C HIS A 125 12.89 1.13 5.62
N LEU A 126 12.10 0.06 5.70
CA LEU A 126 12.57 -1.33 5.66
C LEU A 126 11.83 -2.09 4.56
N ASP A 127 12.58 -2.82 3.74
CA ASP A 127 12.05 -3.66 2.68
C ASP A 127 12.53 -5.09 2.90
N PHE A 128 11.59 -6.01 3.02
CA PHE A 128 11.82 -7.42 3.30
C PHE A 128 11.54 -8.24 2.04
N TYR A 129 12.47 -9.11 1.68
CA TYR A 129 12.38 -9.99 0.51
C TYR A 129 12.43 -11.46 0.97
N PRO A 130 11.38 -11.97 1.62
CA PRO A 130 11.31 -13.38 2.02
C PRO A 130 11.58 -14.28 0.82
N ASN A 131 12.43 -15.29 0.98
CA ASN A 131 12.81 -16.22 -0.09
C ASN A 131 13.34 -15.54 -1.37
N GLY A 132 13.96 -14.35 -1.25
CA GLY A 132 14.41 -13.55 -2.39
C GLY A 132 13.34 -12.63 -2.98
N GLY A 133 12.10 -12.71 -2.50
CA GLY A 133 11.01 -11.78 -2.79
C GLY A 133 10.28 -11.98 -4.12
N THR A 134 10.64 -13.01 -4.89
CA THR A 134 10.11 -13.25 -6.23
C THR A 134 9.24 -14.51 -6.29
N VAL A 135 9.77 -15.65 -5.87
CA VAL A 135 9.10 -16.96 -5.93
C VAL A 135 9.00 -17.55 -4.53
N MET A 136 7.80 -17.60 -3.98
CA MET A 136 7.59 -18.16 -2.65
C MET A 136 7.47 -19.70 -2.73
N PRO A 137 8.09 -20.44 -1.79
CA PRO A 137 7.89 -21.88 -1.68
C PRO A 137 6.40 -22.24 -1.58
N GLY A 138 5.95 -23.20 -2.39
CA GLY A 138 4.54 -23.63 -2.45
C GLY A 138 3.68 -22.90 -3.48
N CYS A 139 4.15 -21.80 -4.08
CA CYS A 139 3.47 -21.14 -5.19
C CYS A 139 3.91 -21.76 -6.53
N THR A 140 3.04 -22.52 -7.19
CA THR A 140 3.34 -23.18 -8.48
C THR A 140 2.95 -22.35 -9.69
N ASN A 141 2.06 -21.37 -9.52
CA ASN A 141 1.63 -20.45 -10.57
C ASN A 141 2.14 -19.05 -10.22
N LEU A 142 3.08 -18.54 -11.02
CA LEU A 142 3.66 -17.20 -10.85
C LEU A 142 2.82 -16.08 -11.51
N ILE A 143 1.71 -16.47 -12.16
CA ILE A 143 0.73 -15.57 -12.78
C ILE A 143 -0.66 -16.01 -12.33
N PRO A 144 -1.52 -15.11 -11.81
CA PRO A 144 -2.91 -15.40 -11.51
C PRO A 144 -3.80 -15.51 -12.76
#